data_AF-T1GM33-F1
#
_entry.id   AF-T1GM33-F1
#
_cell.length_a   1.000
_cell.length_b   1.000
_cell.length_c   1.000
_cell.angle_alpha   90.00
_cell.angle_beta   90.00
_cell.angle_gamma   90.00
#
_symmetry.space_group_name_H-M   'P 1'
#
loop_
_entity.id
_entity.type
_entity.pdbx_description
1 polymer ?
#
loop_
_entity_poly.entity_id
_entity_poly.type
_entity_poly.pdbx_seq_one_letter_code
_entity_poly.pdbx_strand_id
1 'polypeptide(L)'
;MEPQDQTAVVGARVTLPCRVINKQGVLQWTKDNFGLGTHRNLSGYERYSMIGSDEEGDYSLDIYPVMLDDDALYECQVSPGPNGEKGLRSTIAKLTVIVPPEPPKILQGDYLL
;
A
#
# COMPACT_ATOMS: atom_id res chain seq x y z
N MET A 1 -10.15 8.20 -8.04
CA MET A 1 -8.72 8.45 -7.81
C MET A 1 -8.06 7.10 -7.63
N GLU A 2 -6.96 6.89 -8.32
CA GLU A 2 -6.27 5.61 -8.38
C GLU A 2 -4.84 5.79 -7.86
N PRO A 3 -4.21 4.73 -7.32
CA PRO A 3 -2.87 4.82 -6.78
C PRO A 3 -1.82 4.90 -7.90
N GLN A 4 -0.68 5.46 -7.55
CA GLN A 4 0.50 5.57 -8.41
C GLN A 4 1.70 4.96 -7.69
N ASP A 5 2.73 4.63 -8.46
CA ASP A 5 4.00 4.14 -7.92
C ASP A 5 4.57 5.10 -6.88
N GLN A 6 5.07 4.55 -5.77
CA GLN A 6 5.67 5.32 -4.68
C GLN A 6 6.97 4.65 -4.22
N THR A 7 7.84 5.46 -3.63
CA THR A 7 9.07 5.01 -3.00
C THR A 7 9.07 5.46 -1.55
N ALA A 8 9.34 4.55 -0.62
CA ALA A 8 9.37 4.84 0.81
C ALA A 8 10.62 4.25 1.46
N VAL A 9 11.14 4.93 2.46
CA VAL A 9 12.23 4.40 3.30
C VAL A 9 11.62 3.54 4.40
N VAL A 10 12.28 2.45 4.79
CA VAL A 10 11.88 1.67 5.97
C VAL A 10 11.66 2.58 7.19
N GLY A 11 10.57 2.35 7.92
CA GLY A 11 10.17 3.16 9.07
C GLY A 11 9.28 4.36 8.72
N ALA A 12 9.18 4.76 7.46
CA ALA A 12 8.29 5.84 7.03
C ALA A 12 6.81 5.42 7.10
N ARG A 13 5.92 6.40 6.88
CA ARG A 13 4.50 6.18 6.61
C ARG A 13 4.24 6.36 5.13
N VAL A 14 3.45 5.48 4.53
CA VAL A 14 3.00 5.62 3.13
C VAL A 14 1.48 5.53 3.07
N THR A 15 0.90 6.29 2.14
CA THR A 15 -0.53 6.23 1.85
C THR A 15 -0.73 6.08 0.34
N LEU A 16 -1.34 4.96 -0.08
CA LEU A 16 -1.72 4.70 -1.46
C LEU A 16 -3.17 5.16 -1.67
N PRO A 17 -3.43 6.19 -2.50
CA PRO A 17 -4.76 6.76 -2.60
C PRO A 17 -5.72 5.84 -3.37
N CYS A 18 -6.93 5.67 -2.85
CA CYS A 18 -8.03 5.06 -3.60
C CYS A 18 -9.37 5.71 -3.24
N ARG A 19 -9.96 6.41 -4.21
CA ARG A 19 -11.27 7.05 -4.07
C ARG A 19 -12.22 6.62 -5.18
N VAL A 20 -13.39 6.11 -4.80
CA VAL A 20 -14.39 5.55 -5.72
C VAL A 20 -15.66 6.39 -5.66
N ILE A 21 -16.08 6.91 -6.82
CA ILE A 21 -17.33 7.64 -6.95
C ILE A 21 -18.46 6.63 -7.16
N ASN A 22 -19.61 6.82 -6.49
CA ASN A 22 -20.79 5.97 -6.60
C ASN A 22 -20.51 4.47 -6.36
N LYS A 23 -19.69 4.17 -5.33
CA LYS A 23 -19.33 2.80 -4.95
C LYS A 23 -20.57 1.96 -4.61
N GLN A 24 -20.82 0.91 -5.39
CA GLN A 24 -21.92 -0.05 -5.17
C GLN A 24 -21.47 -1.37 -4.55
N GLY A 25 -20.24 -1.81 -4.86
CA GLY A 25 -19.67 -3.06 -4.35
C GLY A 25 -18.84 -2.90 -3.08
N VAL A 26 -18.21 -3.99 -2.65
CA VAL A 26 -17.26 -4.02 -1.52
C VAL A 26 -15.86 -3.72 -2.04
N LEU A 27 -15.12 -2.85 -1.34
CA LEU A 27 -13.76 -2.49 -1.69
C LEU A 27 -12.76 -3.37 -0.94
N GLN A 28 -11.69 -3.77 -1.63
CA GLN A 28 -10.56 -4.50 -1.08
C GLN A 28 -9.27 -4.04 -1.76
N TRP A 29 -8.19 -3.95 -0.97
CA TRP A 29 -6.85 -3.84 -1.51
C TRP A 29 -6.22 -5.22 -1.72
N THR A 30 -5.43 -5.33 -2.78
CA THR A 30 -4.56 -6.49 -2.98
C THR A 30 -3.09 -6.08 -2.86
N LYS A 31 -2.26 -7.00 -2.36
CA LYS A 31 -0.80 -6.94 -2.34
C LYS A 31 -0.29 -8.19 -3.05
N ASP A 32 0.42 -8.04 -4.16
CA ASP A 32 0.84 -9.15 -5.04
C ASP A 32 -0.29 -10.11 -5.38
N ASN A 33 -1.46 -9.56 -5.69
CA ASN A 33 -2.73 -10.27 -5.96
C ASN A 33 -3.35 -11.01 -4.76
N PHE A 34 -2.76 -10.91 -3.56
CA PHE A 34 -3.35 -11.42 -2.33
C PHE A 34 -4.28 -10.36 -1.72
N GLY A 35 -5.51 -10.75 -1.37
CA GLY A 35 -6.49 -9.84 -0.76
C GLY A 35 -6.18 -9.53 0.70
N LEU A 36 -6.07 -8.24 1.03
CA LEU A 36 -5.77 -7.78 2.40
C LEU A 36 -7.00 -7.78 3.31
N GLY A 37 -8.20 -7.91 2.75
CA GLY A 37 -9.48 -7.86 3.45
C GLY A 37 -10.33 -6.64 3.07
N THR A 38 -11.57 -6.65 3.55
CA THR A 38 -12.61 -5.68 3.17
C THR A 38 -12.97 -4.68 4.28
N HIS A 39 -12.53 -4.95 5.51
CA HIS A 39 -12.74 -4.07 6.66
C HIS A 39 -11.62 -3.06 6.79
N ARG A 40 -11.93 -1.83 7.19
CA ARG A 40 -10.97 -0.72 7.28
C ARG A 40 -9.77 -0.99 8.19
N ASN A 41 -9.93 -1.83 9.20
CA ASN A 41 -8.86 -2.19 10.12
C ASN A 41 -7.94 -3.30 9.60
N LEU A 42 -8.24 -3.92 8.46
CA LEU A 42 -7.45 -5.00 7.83
C LEU A 42 -6.92 -6.03 8.84
N SER A 43 -7.82 -6.61 9.65
CA SER A 43 -7.45 -7.58 10.69
C SER A 43 -6.56 -8.70 10.12
N GLY A 44 -5.40 -8.90 10.75
CA GLY A 44 -4.33 -9.78 10.24
C GLY A 44 -3.12 -9.02 9.69
N TYR A 45 -3.26 -7.72 9.41
CA TYR A 45 -2.20 -6.83 8.97
C TYR A 45 -2.07 -5.64 9.93
N GLU A 46 -1.38 -5.83 11.06
CA GLU A 46 -1.34 -4.85 12.18
C GLU A 46 -0.85 -3.45 11.79
N ARG A 47 -0.07 -3.33 10.72
CA ARG A 47 0.52 -2.08 10.24
C ARG A 47 -0.33 -1.39 9.17
N TYR A 48 -1.37 -2.06 8.67
CA TYR A 48 -2.13 -1.62 7.51
C TYR A 48 -3.53 -1.17 7.95
N SER A 49 -4.06 -0.12 7.31
CA SER A 49 -5.46 0.26 7.47
C SER A 49 -5.98 0.97 6.23
N MET A 50 -7.29 0.96 6.01
CA MET A 50 -7.95 1.81 5.01
C MET A 50 -8.49 3.08 5.69
N ILE A 51 -7.81 4.20 5.47
CA ILE A 51 -8.20 5.51 5.98
C ILE A 51 -9.18 6.21 5.03
N GLY A 52 -9.61 7.42 5.40
CA GLY A 52 -10.65 8.17 4.67
C GLY A 52 -12.05 7.92 5.22
N SER A 53 -13.08 8.36 4.49
CA SER A 53 -14.48 8.25 4.89
C SER A 53 -15.33 7.57 3.82
N ASP A 54 -16.40 6.89 4.26
CA ASP A 54 -17.33 6.22 3.35
C ASP A 54 -18.12 7.24 2.52
N GLU A 55 -18.43 8.41 3.09
CA GLU A 55 -19.13 9.52 2.42
C GLU A 55 -18.34 10.04 1.22
N GLU A 56 -17.02 10.18 1.37
CA GLU A 56 -16.15 10.61 0.28
C GLU A 56 -15.80 9.49 -0.70
N GLY A 57 -16.12 8.25 -0.34
CA GLY A 57 -15.68 7.06 -1.07
C GLY A 57 -14.17 6.85 -0.99
N ASP A 58 -13.51 7.34 0.07
CA ASP A 58 -12.06 7.26 0.27
C ASP A 58 -11.71 6.05 1.15
N TYR A 59 -10.87 5.19 0.59
CA TYR A 59 -10.38 3.95 1.19
C TYR A 59 -8.88 3.81 0.94
N SER A 60 -8.16 4.92 1.03
CA SER A 60 -6.71 4.97 0.84
C SER A 60 -6.00 4.00 1.80
N LEU A 61 -5.08 3.19 1.28
CA LEU A 61 -4.32 2.22 2.09
C LEU A 61 -3.19 2.96 2.80
N ASP A 62 -3.22 2.94 4.12
CA ASP A 62 -2.20 3.50 4.99
C ASP A 62 -1.32 2.38 5.57
N ILE A 63 -0.01 2.55 5.47
CA ILE A 63 1.00 1.59 5.93
C ILE A 63 1.97 2.30 6.86
N TYR A 64 2.03 1.87 8.11
CA TYR A 64 2.98 2.40 9.09
C TYR A 64 3.32 1.40 10.21
N PRO A 65 4.60 1.22 10.56
CA PRO A 65 5.78 1.67 9.82
C PRO A 65 6.00 0.82 8.56
N VAL A 66 6.54 1.40 7.48
CA VAL A 66 6.95 0.67 6.27
C VAL A 66 8.09 -0.31 6.60
N MET A 67 8.00 -1.52 6.08
CA MET A 67 8.99 -2.60 6.18
C MET A 67 9.37 -3.12 4.80
N LEU A 68 10.48 -3.85 4.69
CA LEU A 68 10.95 -4.39 3.41
C LEU A 68 9.94 -5.33 2.74
N ASP A 69 9.14 -6.05 3.53
CA ASP A 69 8.04 -6.89 3.03
C ASP A 69 6.94 -6.08 2.31
N ASP A 70 6.87 -4.77 2.52
CA ASP A 70 5.88 -3.93 1.84
C ASP A 70 6.25 -3.59 0.39
N ASP A 71 7.46 -3.92 -0.07
CA ASP A 71 7.86 -3.78 -1.47
C ASP A 71 7.08 -4.78 -2.33
N ALA A 72 6.03 -4.29 -2.98
CA ALA A 72 5.04 -5.11 -3.65
C ALA A 72 4.21 -4.30 -4.65
N LEU A 73 3.39 -5.02 -5.42
CA LEU A 73 2.37 -4.46 -6.28
C LEU A 73 1.03 -4.36 -5.55
N TYR A 74 0.41 -3.19 -5.57
CA TYR A 74 -0.88 -2.93 -4.93
C TYR A 74 -1.95 -2.56 -5.95
N GLU A 75 -3.16 -3.08 -5.78
CA GLU A 75 -4.32 -2.73 -6.62
C GLU A 75 -5.57 -2.57 -5.74
N CYS A 76 -6.33 -1.49 -5.97
CA CYS A 76 -7.60 -1.24 -5.33
C CYS A 76 -8.73 -1.83 -6.18
N GLN A 77 -9.53 -2.72 -5.59
CA GLN A 77 -10.58 -3.45 -6.29
C GLN A 77 -11.95 -3.21 -5.62
N VAL A 78 -13.00 -3.13 -6.44
CA VAL A 78 -14.38 -3.08 -5.99
C VAL A 78 -15.15 -4.24 -6.62
N SER A 79 -15.83 -5.04 -5.81
CA SER A 79 -16.67 -6.14 -6.30
C SER A 79 -17.82 -5.61 -7.18
N PRO A 80 -18.49 -6.48 -7.96
CA PRO A 80 -19.77 -6.13 -8.55
C PRO A 80 -20.76 -5.63 -7.49
N GLY A 81 -21.63 -4.71 -7.90
CA GLY A 81 -22.70 -4.18 -7.06
C GLY A 81 -23.91 -5.13 -6.99
N PRO A 82 -24.86 -4.87 -6.07
CA PRO A 82 -26.02 -5.73 -5.85
C PRO A 82 -26.99 -5.80 -7.03
N ASN A 83 -26.94 -4.83 -7.96
CA ASN A 83 -27.82 -4.80 -9.14
C ASN A 83 -27.10 -5.19 -10.44
N GLY A 84 -25.91 -5.80 -10.34
CA GLY A 84 -25.12 -6.22 -11.50
C GLY A 84 -24.20 -5.14 -12.07
N GLU A 85 -23.94 -4.07 -11.31
CA GLU A 85 -22.90 -3.10 -11.65
C GLU A 85 -21.55 -3.81 -11.76
N LYS A 86 -20.76 -3.48 -12.80
CA LYS A 86 -19.45 -4.11 -13.02
C LYS A 86 -18.50 -3.80 -11.87
N GLY A 87 -17.69 -4.79 -11.49
CA GLY A 87 -16.57 -4.57 -10.59
C GLY A 87 -15.55 -3.61 -11.20
N LEU A 88 -14.81 -2.92 -10.33
CA LEU A 88 -13.78 -1.95 -10.71
C LEU A 88 -12.42 -2.45 -10.24
N ARG A 89 -11.38 -2.14 -11.00
CA ARG A 89 -9.98 -2.32 -10.63
C ARG A 89 -9.23 -1.05 -10.99
N SER A 90 -8.39 -0.56 -10.08
CA SER A 90 -7.52 0.57 -10.35
C SER A 90 -6.33 0.16 -11.21
N THR A 91 -5.49 1.13 -11.59
CA THR A 91 -4.10 0.89 -11.92
C THR A 91 -3.38 0.14 -10.79
N ILE A 92 -2.40 -0.67 -11.18
CA ILE A 92 -1.45 -1.28 -10.25
C ILE A 92 -0.43 -0.21 -9.85
N ALA A 93 -0.17 -0.08 -8.56
CA ALA A 93 0.85 0.79 -8.01
C ALA A 93 1.98 -0.04 -7.37
N LYS A 94 3.22 0.20 -7.78
CA LYS A 94 4.41 -0.37 -7.15
C LYS A 94 4.83 0.48 -5.96
N LEU A 95 4.89 -0.12 -4.78
CA LEU A 95 5.61 0.46 -3.65
C LEU A 95 7.04 -0.07 -3.66
N THR A 96 8.03 0.81 -3.82
CA THR A 96 9.45 0.45 -3.71
C THR A 96 9.96 0.83 -2.32
N VAL A 97 10.54 -0.12 -1.58
CA VAL A 97 11.04 0.13 -0.22
C VAL A 97 12.55 0.24 -0.22
N ILE A 98 13.08 1.35 0.29
CA ILE A 98 14.51 1.63 0.39
C ILE A 98 14.99 1.43 1.83
N VAL A 99 16.11 0.73 1.98
CA VAL A 99 16.80 0.52 3.26
C VAL A 99 18.08 1.36 3.28
N PRO A 100 18.27 2.27 4.26
CA PRO A 100 19.54 2.96 4.44
C PRO A 100 20.67 1.97 4.78
N PRO A 101 21.88 2.11 4.21
CA PRO A 101 22.99 1.23 4.53
C PRO A 101 23.54 1.50 5.94
N GLU A 102 24.32 0.56 6.45
CA GLU A 102 25.18 0.80 7.61
C GLU A 102 26.28 1.83 7.30
N PRO A 103 26.82 2.51 8.33
CA PRO A 103 27.97 3.39 8.15
C PRO A 103 29.11 2.67 7.40
N PRO A 104 29.69 3.30 6.36
CA PRO A 104 30.74 2.67 5.57
C PRO A 104 31.99 2.40 6.43
N LYS A 105 32.67 1.28 6.17
CA LYS A 105 33.94 0.93 6.83
C LYS A 105 35.08 0.96 5.80
N ILE A 106 36.13 1.73 6.10
CA ILE A 106 37.36 1.75 5.30
C ILE A 106 38.26 0.62 5.82
N LEU A 107 38.52 -0.39 4.98
CA LEU A 107 39.30 -1.57 5.36
C LEU A 107 40.83 -1.38 5.22
N GLN A 108 41.28 -0.24 4.68
CA GLN A 108 42.66 -0.06 4.21
C GLN A 108 43.51 0.93 5.03
N GLY A 109 43.02 1.33 6.21
CA GLY A 109 43.67 2.33 7.08
C GLY A 109 44.97 1.88 7.76
N ASP A 110 45.30 0.58 7.73
CA ASP A 110 46.41 0.00 8.51
C ASP A 110 47.72 -0.17 7.71
N TYR A 111 47.79 0.25 6.44
CA TYR A 111 48.98 0.08 5.57
C TYR A 111 49.85 1.34 5.44
N LEU A 112 49.82 2.25 6.42
CA LEU A 112 50.72 3.41 6.50
C LEU A 112 51.61 3.31 7.75
N LEU A 113 52.43 2.27 7.85
CA LEU A 113 53.58 2.19 8.75
C LEU A 113 54.76 1.51 8.05
#